data_AF-A0A972UY06-F1
#
_entry.id   AF-A0A972UY06-F1
#
_cell.length_a   1.000
_cell.length_b   1.000
_cell.length_c   1.000
_cell.angle_alpha   90.00
_cell.angle_beta   90.00
_cell.angle_gamma   90.00
#
_symmetry.space_group_name_H-M   'P 1'
#
loop_
_entity.id
_entity.type
_entity.pdbx_description
1 polymer ?
#
loop_
_entity_poly.entity_id
_entity_poly.type
_entity_poly.pdbx_seq_one_letter_code
_entity_poly.pdbx_strand_id
1 'polypeptide(L)'
;LDEFGKVFCESLNPIYQKGERRFKPLTPIHSLSYICFPFAYGNKEISSEIYVKIEDGDLSVLMENLQESIHYRRILRLYQTDIIFLVKPKTLRYWLKSVALRDASDVMIDLVNSGY
;
A
#
# COMPACT_ATOMS: atom_id res chain seq x y z
N LEU A 1 -0.31 -13.56 0.13
CA LEU A 1 -0.04 -12.09 0.19
C LEU A 1 1.44 -11.84 0.42
N ASP A 2 2.11 -12.67 1.22
CA ASP A 2 3.53 -12.56 1.54
C ASP A 2 4.42 -12.45 0.29
N GLU A 3 4.23 -13.32 -0.70
CA GLU A 3 4.99 -13.25 -1.96
C GLU A 3 4.75 -11.95 -2.73
N PHE A 4 3.51 -11.44 -2.74
CA PHE A 4 3.19 -10.15 -3.34
C PHE A 4 3.94 -9.03 -2.62
N GLY A 5 3.84 -8.98 -1.28
CA GLY A 5 4.44 -7.93 -0.49
C GLY A 5 5.97 -7.93 -0.57
N LYS A 6 6.58 -9.13 -0.60
CA LYS A 6 8.01 -9.30 -0.82
C LYS A 6 8.43 -8.72 -2.17
N VAL A 7 7.80 -9.14 -3.28
CA VAL A 7 8.14 -8.66 -4.63
C VAL A 7 7.93 -7.16 -4.76
N PHE A 8 6.85 -6.63 -4.19
CA PHE A 8 6.55 -5.20 -4.19
C PHE A 8 7.67 -4.39 -3.49
N CYS A 9 8.06 -4.79 -2.28
CA CYS A 9 9.15 -4.12 -1.55
C CYS A 9 10.53 -4.31 -2.21
N GLU A 10 10.81 -5.51 -2.76
CA GLU A 10 12.04 -5.78 -3.52
C GLU A 10 12.15 -4.94 -4.78
N SER A 11 11.02 -4.52 -5.37
CA SER A 11 11.01 -3.61 -6.52
C SER A 11 11.27 -2.16 -6.11
N LEU A 12 10.76 -1.69 -4.97
CA LEU A 12 10.88 -0.30 -4.53
C LEU A 12 12.21 0.01 -3.83
N ASN A 13 12.67 -0.89 -2.96
CA ASN A 13 13.80 -0.65 -2.07
C ASN A 13 15.15 -0.38 -2.78
N PRO A 14 15.46 -0.94 -3.95
CA PRO A 14 16.68 -0.58 -4.68
C PRO A 14 16.80 0.92 -5.00
N ILE A 15 15.67 1.63 -5.09
CA ILE A 15 15.61 3.05 -5.42
C ILE A 15 15.42 3.89 -4.16
N TYR A 16 14.48 3.50 -3.30
CA TYR A 16 14.03 4.35 -2.20
C TYR A 16 14.67 4.05 -0.85
N GLN A 17 15.42 2.96 -0.68
CA GLN A 17 16.05 2.65 0.59
C GLN A 17 17.11 3.72 0.94
N LYS A 18 16.99 4.32 2.13
CA LYS A 18 17.96 5.28 2.68
C LYS A 18 18.42 4.80 4.06
N GLY A 19 19.61 4.21 4.11
CA GLY A 19 20.16 3.58 5.32
C GLY A 19 19.24 2.46 5.83
N GLU A 20 18.81 2.57 7.09
CA GLU A 20 17.89 1.63 7.74
C GLU A 20 16.42 1.80 7.32
N ARG A 21 16.07 2.92 6.66
CA ARG A 21 14.71 3.17 6.19
C ARG A 21 14.49 2.49 4.84
N ARG A 22 13.58 1.53 4.83
CA ARG A 22 13.14 0.79 3.64
C ARG A 22 11.65 0.50 3.72
N PHE A 23 11.01 0.24 2.60
CA PHE A 23 9.66 -0.30 2.55
C PHE A 23 9.62 -1.71 3.13
N LYS A 24 8.65 -1.94 4.00
CA LYS A 24 8.33 -3.24 4.61
C LYS A 24 6.82 -3.46 4.54
N PRO A 25 6.36 -4.68 4.20
CA PRO A 25 4.94 -5.01 4.31
C PRO A 25 4.51 -5.00 5.78
N LEU A 26 3.36 -4.42 6.08
CA LEU A 26 2.66 -4.58 7.35
C LEU A 26 1.62 -5.72 7.26
N THR A 27 0.93 -6.02 8.35
CA THR A 27 -0.14 -7.03 8.34
C THR A 27 -1.29 -6.60 7.40
N PRO A 28 -1.69 -7.43 6.42
CA PRO A 28 -2.86 -7.15 5.61
C PRO A 28 -4.15 -7.09 6.44
N ILE A 29 -4.99 -6.10 6.15
CA ILE A 29 -6.28 -5.88 6.80
C ILE A 29 -7.37 -6.42 5.88
N HIS A 30 -8.17 -7.35 6.39
CA HIS A 30 -9.22 -8.02 5.62
C HIS A 30 -10.59 -7.46 5.98
N SER A 31 -11.23 -6.74 5.06
CA SER A 31 -12.64 -6.33 5.23
C SER A 31 -13.58 -7.38 4.67
N LEU A 32 -14.90 -7.11 4.64
CA LEU A 32 -15.86 -8.00 3.97
C LEU A 32 -15.61 -8.12 2.45
N SER A 33 -15.26 -7.03 1.77
CA SER A 33 -15.25 -6.94 0.29
C SER A 33 -13.86 -6.77 -0.34
N TYR A 34 -12.85 -6.38 0.44
CA TYR A 34 -11.51 -6.09 -0.06
C TYR A 34 -10.41 -6.54 0.91
N ILE A 35 -9.17 -6.39 0.48
CA ILE A 35 -7.97 -6.49 1.31
C ILE A 35 -7.25 -5.15 1.19
N CYS A 36 -6.94 -4.54 2.33
CA CYS A 36 -6.05 -3.39 2.42
C CYS A 36 -4.68 -3.90 2.86
N PHE A 37 -3.66 -3.73 2.02
CA PHE A 37 -2.31 -4.17 2.30
C PHE A 37 -1.41 -2.95 2.49
N PRO A 38 -1.01 -2.64 3.74
CA PRO A 38 -0.16 -1.50 4.01
C PRO A 38 1.33 -1.82 3.88
N PHE A 39 2.11 -0.82 3.48
CA PHE A 39 3.56 -0.87 3.33
C PHE A 39 4.18 0.35 4.00
N ALA A 40 4.91 0.12 5.09
CA ALA A 40 5.56 1.18 5.85
C ALA A 40 6.97 1.45 5.33
N TYR A 41 7.35 2.72 5.26
CA TYR A 41 8.71 3.17 4.99
C TYR A 41 9.43 3.47 6.31
N GLY A 42 10.37 2.61 6.70
CA GLY A 42 11.06 2.67 7.99
C GLY A 42 10.34 1.88 9.08
N ASN A 43 9.96 2.53 10.18
CA ASN A 43 9.36 1.91 11.37
C ASN A 43 7.97 2.48 11.68
N LYS A 44 7.27 2.97 10.65
CA LYS A 44 5.92 3.52 10.80
C LYS A 44 4.92 2.37 11.04
N GLU A 45 4.01 2.58 11.96
CA GLU A 45 2.95 1.63 12.31
C GLU A 45 1.57 2.27 12.11
N ILE A 46 0.55 1.44 12.03
CA ILE A 46 -0.86 1.82 11.91
C ILE A 46 -1.49 1.72 13.30
N SER A 47 -2.23 2.75 13.73
CA SER A 47 -2.92 2.69 15.02
C SER A 47 -4.06 1.66 14.99
N SER A 48 -4.37 1.08 16.15
CA SER A 48 -5.46 0.11 16.28
C SER A 48 -6.80 0.70 15.86
N GLU A 49 -7.05 2.00 16.06
CA GLU A 49 -8.33 2.61 15.62
C GLU A 49 -8.45 2.63 14.08
N ILE A 50 -7.36 2.93 13.38
CA ILE A 50 -7.33 2.91 11.91
C ILE A 50 -7.54 1.48 11.42
N TYR A 51 -6.91 0.49 12.06
CA TYR A 51 -7.06 -0.91 11.71
C TYR A 51 -8.54 -1.36 11.76
N VAL A 52 -9.21 -1.10 12.89
CA VAL A 52 -10.62 -1.48 13.11
C VAL A 52 -11.53 -0.85 12.06
N LYS A 53 -11.36 0.46 11.78
CA LYS A 53 -12.16 1.14 10.76
C LYS A 53 -11.99 0.54 9.36
N ILE A 54 -10.76 0.23 8.95
CA ILE A 54 -10.49 -0.38 7.64
C ILE A 54 -11.09 -1.79 7.56
N GLU A 55 -11.01 -2.57 8.64
CA GLU A 55 -11.62 -3.89 8.76
C GLU A 55 -13.14 -3.82 8.60
N ASP A 56 -13.78 -2.82 9.21
CA ASP A 56 -15.22 -2.54 9.11
C ASP A 56 -15.67 -2.04 7.73
N GLY A 57 -14.75 -1.79 6.80
CA GLY A 57 -15.08 -1.29 5.47
C GLY A 57 -14.93 0.23 5.30
N ASP A 58 -14.59 0.95 6.37
CA ASP A 58 -14.47 2.39 6.37
C ASP A 58 -13.06 2.84 5.94
N LEU A 59 -12.94 3.16 4.64
CA LEU A 59 -11.71 3.72 4.07
C LEU A 59 -11.61 5.25 4.24
N SER A 60 -12.64 5.93 4.76
CA SER A 60 -12.61 7.40 4.92
C SER A 60 -11.50 7.86 5.86
N VAL A 61 -11.13 7.04 6.84
CA VAL A 61 -9.99 7.28 7.75
C VAL A 61 -8.66 7.41 7.00
N LEU A 62 -8.54 6.80 5.82
CA LEU A 62 -7.37 6.93 4.98
C LEU A 62 -7.46 8.15 4.04
N MET A 63 -8.64 8.76 3.92
CA MET A 63 -8.93 9.86 3.01
C MET A 63 -8.73 11.25 3.64
N GLU A 64 -8.81 11.38 4.96
CA GLU A 64 -8.70 12.68 5.67
C GLU A 64 -7.33 13.36 5.52
N ASN A 65 -6.30 12.65 5.03
CA ASN A 65 -4.94 13.19 4.83
C ASN A 65 -4.37 12.93 3.41
N LEU A 66 -5.23 12.70 2.42
CA LEU A 66 -4.77 12.38 1.06
C LEU A 66 -4.10 13.57 0.37
N GLN A 67 -2.86 13.37 -0.07
CA GLN A 67 -2.22 14.30 -1.00
C GLN A 67 -2.60 14.06 -2.46
N GLU A 68 -3.06 12.88 -2.86
CA GLU A 68 -3.62 12.60 -4.19
C GLU A 68 -4.17 11.16 -4.18
N SER A 69 -5.35 10.93 -4.75
CA SER A 69 -5.88 9.57 -4.95
C SER A 69 -6.19 9.36 -6.43
N ILE A 70 -5.56 8.34 -7.03
CA ILE A 70 -5.78 7.99 -8.44
C ILE A 70 -6.74 6.79 -8.50
N HIS A 71 -7.97 7.07 -8.91
CA HIS A 71 -8.98 6.05 -9.18
C HIS A 71 -8.78 5.45 -10.58
N TYR A 72 -8.23 4.24 -10.67
CA TYR A 72 -8.31 3.45 -11.89
C TYR A 72 -8.84 2.04 -11.57
N ARG A 73 -10.06 1.75 -12.04
CA ARG A 73 -10.72 0.42 -12.09
C ARG A 73 -10.24 -0.62 -11.05
N ARG A 74 -10.94 -0.69 -9.91
CA ARG A 74 -10.88 -1.77 -8.89
C ARG A 74 -9.61 -1.87 -8.03
N ILE A 75 -8.64 -0.97 -8.16
CA ILE A 75 -7.46 -0.90 -7.28
C ILE A 75 -7.36 0.53 -6.76
N LEU A 76 -7.31 0.69 -5.45
CA LEU A 76 -7.15 1.98 -4.80
C LEU A 76 -5.78 2.03 -4.12
N ARG A 77 -5.03 3.09 -4.41
CA ARG A 77 -3.75 3.43 -3.77
C ARG A 77 -3.95 4.67 -2.94
N LEU A 78 -3.56 4.62 -1.67
CA LEU A 78 -3.64 5.74 -0.75
C LEU A 78 -2.27 5.95 -0.14
N TYR A 79 -1.89 7.21 -0.01
CA TYR A 79 -0.59 7.62 0.52
C TYR A 79 -0.82 8.37 1.82
N GLN A 80 -0.17 7.92 2.89
CA GLN A 80 0.00 8.67 4.12
C GLN A 80 1.49 8.84 4.39
N THR A 81 1.84 9.72 5.34
CA THR A 81 3.24 9.92 5.73
C THR A 81 3.91 8.59 6.07
N ASP A 82 4.86 8.19 5.23
CA ASP A 82 5.62 6.94 5.33
C ASP A 82 4.80 5.65 5.24
N ILE A 83 3.55 5.66 4.75
CA ILE A 83 2.76 4.44 4.51
C ILE A 83 2.06 4.50 3.16
N ILE A 84 2.18 3.42 2.40
CA ILE A 84 1.41 3.17 1.16
C ILE A 84 0.36 2.11 1.46
N PHE A 85 -0.89 2.37 1.10
CA PHE A 85 -1.98 1.40 1.23
C PHE A 85 -2.44 0.95 -0.15
N LEU A 86 -2.36 -0.36 -0.41
CA LEU A 86 -2.96 -0.98 -1.58
C LEU A 86 -4.28 -1.65 -1.21
N VAL A 87 -5.39 -1.13 -1.71
CA VAL A 87 -6.73 -1.68 -1.47
C VAL A 87 -7.25 -2.34 -2.74
N LYS A 88 -7.47 -3.66 -2.69
CA LYS A 88 -7.91 -4.44 -3.86
C LYS A 88 -8.91 -5.54 -3.48
N PRO A 89 -9.67 -6.07 -4.45
CA PRO A 89 -10.52 -7.24 -4.23
C PRO A 89 -9.73 -8.44 -3.71
N LYS A 90 -10.41 -9.30 -2.95
CA LYS A 90 -9.85 -10.54 -2.39
C LYS A 90 -9.38 -11.55 -3.44
N THR A 91 -9.81 -11.42 -4.70
CA THR A 91 -9.48 -12.37 -5.76
C THR A 91 -7.96 -12.44 -6.00
N LEU A 92 -7.41 -13.65 -5.99
CA LEU A 92 -5.97 -13.93 -6.11
C LEU A 92 -5.28 -13.20 -7.28
N ARG A 93 -5.98 -13.03 -8.41
CA ARG A 93 -5.42 -12.37 -9.61
C ARG A 93 -4.87 -10.97 -9.35
N TYR A 94 -5.36 -10.27 -8.32
CA TYR A 94 -4.91 -8.92 -7.94
C TYR A 94 -3.66 -8.92 -7.06
N TRP A 95 -3.26 -10.09 -6.58
CA TRP A 95 -2.20 -10.30 -5.60
C TRP A 95 -1.11 -11.25 -6.11
N LEU A 96 -0.99 -11.41 -7.43
CA LEU A 96 0.09 -12.17 -8.06
C LEU A 96 1.41 -11.37 -8.05
N LYS A 97 2.55 -12.08 -8.10
CA LYS A 97 3.89 -11.47 -8.21
C LYS A 97 4.01 -10.49 -9.39
N SER A 98 3.46 -10.85 -10.55
CA SER A 98 3.47 -9.97 -11.73
C SER A 98 2.66 -8.69 -11.53
N VAL A 99 1.59 -8.74 -10.72
CA VAL A 99 0.83 -7.55 -10.33
C VAL A 99 1.60 -6.73 -9.30
N ALA A 100 2.35 -7.36 -8.40
CA ALA A 100 3.23 -6.64 -7.47
C ALA A 100 4.26 -5.78 -8.20
N LEU A 101 4.88 -6.32 -9.25
CA LEU A 101 5.83 -5.57 -10.09
C LEU A 101 5.17 -4.37 -10.77
N ARG A 102 3.98 -4.58 -11.37
CA ARG A 102 3.23 -3.50 -12.02
C ARG A 102 2.89 -2.40 -11.01
N ASP A 103 2.31 -2.78 -9.88
CA ASP A 103 1.93 -1.83 -8.83
C ASP A 103 3.12 -1.06 -8.26
N ALA A 104 4.30 -1.70 -8.15
CA ALA A 104 5.51 -1.03 -7.71
C ALA A 104 5.97 0.01 -8.74
N SER A 105 5.94 -0.30 -10.04
CA SER A 105 6.26 0.68 -11.10
C SER A 105 5.31 1.87 -11.08
N ASP A 106 4.04 1.59 -10.90
CA ASP A 106 2.97 2.56 -10.75
C ASP A 106 3.19 3.48 -9.53
N VAL A 107 3.55 2.90 -8.39
CA VAL A 107 3.90 3.65 -7.16
C VAL A 107 5.16 4.48 -7.35
N MET A 108 6.17 4.00 -8.09
CA MET A 108 7.35 4.81 -8.41
C MET A 108 6.96 6.07 -9.17
N ILE A 109 6.05 5.96 -10.16
CA ILE A 109 5.56 7.10 -10.93
C ILE A 109 4.83 8.09 -10.02
N ASP A 110 3.94 7.59 -9.15
CA ASP A 110 3.22 8.42 -8.20
C ASP A 110 4.19 9.19 -7.28
N LEU A 111 5.18 8.50 -6.69
CA LEU A 111 6.19 9.11 -5.81
C LEU A 111 7.02 10.18 -6.52
N VAL A 112 7.48 9.91 -7.75
CA VAL A 112 8.23 10.88 -8.56
C VAL A 112 7.38 12.11 -8.87
N ASN A 113 6.11 11.92 -9.24
CA ASN A 113 5.20 13.03 -9.51
C ASN A 113 4.91 13.89 -8.28
N SER A 114 4.90 13.29 -7.09
CA SER A 114 4.76 13.99 -5.81
C SER A 114 6.08 14.60 -5.28
N GLY A 115 7.20 14.45 -6.00
CA GLY A 115 8.49 15.09 -5.67
C GLY A 115 9.37 14.32 -4.68
N TYR A 116 9.19 13.01 -4.54
CA TYR A 116 10.00 12.12 -3.69
C TYR A 116 11.19 11.46 -4.40
#